data_AF-A0A976IE83-F1
#
_entry.id   AF-A0A976IE83-F1
#
_cell.length_a   1.000
_cell.length_b   1.000
_cell.length_c   1.000
_cell.angle_alpha   90.00
_cell.angle_beta   90.00
_cell.angle_gamma   90.00
#
_symmetry.space_group_name_H-M   'P 1'
#
loop_
_entity.id
_entity.type
_entity.pdbx_description
1 polymer ?
#
loop_
_entity_poly.entity_id
_entity_poly.type
_entity_poly.pdbx_seq_one_letter_code
_entity_poly.pdbx_strand_id
1 'polypeptide(L)'
;MVSLAWKPLFLLSCTSQALAAEAVDVVNHAYFRPSGSDVSGFPPPNVAQNHRGPCPALNALANHAYLPRDGKLLTPQLIRDAVINVFNLDQDLAVRLTGRLPQQLTLADLSVHGNLEHDASLSRDDSSRLHDPAYINATLVDFLSSKSENGVLTKRSLAIARREREAQSKLENPNYSLSSDMQMIAYGEATLLLVAMGNYQTETITIQAMESFLLHEKIPDNFKQSDTPITPTKLLLVLLSCTSHALIAEVANAANHTYFRPSGPDVSGFPPPNSAPNHRSPCPALNSLANHAYLPRDGKLLTPQLIHDAVVNVFHIDSTLAERFTHSLPPQLTLADLSVHGLIEHDASLVHDDAWSHHDPAYINSTLFDCLIAQRKNGILNKRSLAMARRERERQCKKENPTYALPIKTQVAAYGEAALLLIAMGNYETETITVQAMTSFLLEEKIPDEFKRSPKPITTATVLFVAAQIRLLALLLKAEVDTTDASAGF
;
A
#
# COMPACT_ATOMS: atom_id res chain seq x y z
N MET A 1 -68.09 -37.94 10.55
CA MET A 1 -67.86 -37.86 12.00
C MET A 1 -66.37 -38.13 12.22
N VAL A 2 -65.53 -37.07 12.38
CA VAL A 2 -65.03 -36.51 13.67
C VAL A 2 -64.17 -37.56 14.38
N SER A 3 -62.93 -37.36 14.86
CA SER A 3 -62.00 -36.26 15.16
C SER A 3 -60.66 -36.95 15.52
N LEU A 4 -59.51 -36.26 15.53
CA LEU A 4 -58.64 -36.19 16.73
C LEU A 4 -57.40 -35.32 16.49
N ALA A 5 -57.54 -34.07 16.90
CA ALA A 5 -56.49 -33.24 17.47
C ALA A 5 -57.03 -32.63 18.77
N TRP A 6 -56.12 -32.27 19.69
CA TRP A 6 -56.21 -31.34 20.85
C TRP A 6 -55.87 -31.92 22.25
N LYS A 7 -55.10 -31.09 23.00
CA LYS A 7 -54.57 -31.13 24.40
C LYS A 7 -55.71 -31.05 25.47
N PRO A 8 -55.56 -30.61 26.77
CA PRO A 8 -54.47 -30.41 27.79
C PRO A 8 -54.86 -30.99 29.22
N LEU A 9 -54.12 -30.91 30.35
CA LEU A 9 -53.98 -29.84 31.41
C LEU A 9 -53.13 -30.41 32.61
N PHE A 10 -52.13 -29.73 33.21
CA PHE A 10 -52.12 -28.88 34.46
C PHE A 10 -52.61 -29.58 35.77
N LEU A 11 -51.97 -29.61 36.97
CA LEU A 11 -51.32 -28.66 37.92
C LEU A 11 -50.54 -29.48 39.01
N LEU A 12 -49.54 -29.02 39.79
CA LEU A 12 -49.60 -28.10 40.95
C LEU A 12 -48.20 -27.77 41.53
N SER A 13 -48.16 -26.67 42.27
CA SER A 13 -47.09 -25.90 42.92
C SER A 13 -46.33 -26.53 44.11
N CYS A 14 -45.10 -26.06 44.39
CA CYS A 14 -44.63 -25.77 45.76
C CYS A 14 -43.45 -24.76 45.79
N THR A 15 -43.34 -24.09 46.93
CA THR A 15 -42.80 -22.74 47.18
C THR A 15 -41.29 -22.62 47.39
N SER A 16 -40.84 -21.37 47.19
CA SER A 16 -39.53 -20.77 47.45
C SER A 16 -38.90 -21.05 48.83
N GLN A 17 -37.63 -21.46 48.83
CA GLN A 17 -36.62 -20.99 49.76
C GLN A 17 -35.33 -20.71 48.98
N ALA A 18 -35.05 -19.43 48.82
CA ALA A 18 -33.79 -18.93 48.29
C ALA A 18 -32.70 -19.20 49.33
N LEU A 19 -31.83 -20.17 49.05
CA LEU A 19 -30.46 -20.14 49.56
C LEU A 19 -29.71 -19.17 48.66
N ALA A 20 -29.35 -18.03 49.24
CA ALA A 20 -28.54 -17.00 48.60
C ALA A 20 -27.30 -17.65 47.97
N ALA A 21 -27.24 -17.64 46.64
CA ALA A 21 -25.97 -17.68 45.95
C ALA A 21 -25.20 -16.45 46.42
N GLU A 22 -24.11 -16.67 47.15
CA GLU A 22 -23.12 -15.63 47.41
C GLU A 22 -22.81 -14.92 46.09
N ALA A 23 -22.90 -13.61 46.12
CA ALA A 23 -22.68 -12.76 44.97
C ALA A 23 -21.31 -13.09 44.36
N VAL A 24 -21.34 -13.62 43.13
CA VAL A 24 -20.16 -13.60 42.25
C VAL A 24 -19.81 -12.14 42.09
N ASP A 25 -18.63 -11.79 42.58
CA ASP A 25 -18.03 -10.47 42.54
C ASP A 25 -18.26 -9.87 41.14
N VAL A 26 -18.92 -8.72 41.07
CA VAL A 26 -19.06 -7.98 39.82
C VAL A 26 -17.65 -7.56 39.44
N VAL A 27 -16.99 -8.30 38.56
CA VAL A 27 -15.63 -8.00 38.12
C VAL A 27 -15.66 -6.61 37.50
N ASN A 28 -15.23 -5.63 38.28
CA ASN A 28 -15.15 -4.26 37.83
C ASN A 28 -14.01 -4.19 36.81
N HIS A 29 -14.35 -4.13 35.53
CA HIS A 29 -13.41 -3.95 34.41
C HIS A 29 -12.82 -2.54 34.33
N ALA A 30 -12.90 -1.76 35.42
CA ALA A 30 -12.23 -0.48 35.54
C ALA A 30 -10.75 -0.62 35.18
N TYR A 31 -10.30 0.30 34.33
CA TYR A 31 -8.91 0.43 33.97
C TYR A 31 -8.08 0.84 35.19
N PHE A 32 -7.06 0.05 35.50
CA PHE A 32 -6.03 0.36 36.47
C PHE A 32 -4.68 -0.14 35.96
N ARG A 33 -3.73 0.76 35.79
CA ARG A 33 -2.37 0.43 35.40
C ARG A 33 -1.42 0.62 36.59
N PRO A 34 -0.72 -0.43 37.04
CA PRO A 34 0.28 -0.30 38.09
C PRO A 34 1.49 0.51 37.61
N SER A 35 2.18 1.20 38.53
CA SER A 35 3.30 2.09 38.22
C SER A 35 4.37 2.06 39.31
N GLY A 36 5.58 2.54 39.00
CA GLY A 36 6.66 2.68 39.98
C GLY A 36 7.25 1.32 40.40
N SER A 37 7.69 1.21 41.65
CA SER A 37 8.34 -0.01 42.16
C SER A 37 7.43 -1.23 42.25
N ASP A 38 6.11 -1.06 42.10
CA ASP A 38 5.13 -2.13 42.22
C ASP A 38 4.96 -2.95 40.92
N VAL A 39 5.63 -2.55 39.84
CA VAL A 39 5.58 -3.21 38.53
C VAL A 39 6.98 -3.56 38.02
N SER A 40 7.12 -4.78 37.49
CA SER A 40 8.30 -5.18 36.74
C SER A 40 7.95 -6.26 35.72
N GLY A 41 8.69 -6.26 34.63
CA GLY A 41 8.62 -7.24 33.56
C GLY A 41 9.87 -8.09 33.43
N PHE A 42 10.79 -8.06 34.39
CA PHE A 42 11.86 -9.04 34.42
C PHE A 42 11.31 -10.44 34.72
N PRO A 43 11.78 -11.50 34.02
CA PRO A 43 11.43 -12.87 34.35
C PRO A 43 11.81 -13.24 35.79
N PRO A 44 11.22 -14.30 36.38
CA PRO A 44 11.53 -14.76 37.72
C PRO A 44 13.03 -15.00 37.98
N PRO A 45 13.54 -14.69 39.19
CA PRO A 45 12.79 -14.23 40.37
C PRO A 45 12.44 -12.74 40.28
N ASN A 46 11.13 -12.46 40.31
CA ASN A 46 10.57 -11.11 40.25
C ASN A 46 9.72 -10.90 41.51
N VAL A 47 10.06 -9.87 42.28
CA VAL A 47 9.44 -9.58 43.59
C VAL A 47 8.38 -8.48 43.51
N ALA A 48 8.13 -7.92 42.32
CA ALA A 48 7.12 -6.89 42.13
C ALA A 48 5.73 -7.45 42.43
N GLN A 49 4.85 -6.58 42.94
CA GLN A 49 3.46 -6.96 43.20
C GLN A 49 2.73 -7.30 41.90
N ASN A 50 2.97 -6.52 40.85
CA ASN A 50 2.34 -6.66 39.55
C ASN A 50 3.38 -7.03 38.49
N HIS A 51 3.17 -8.15 37.82
CA HIS A 51 3.97 -8.57 36.68
C HIS A 51 3.33 -8.04 35.40
N ARG A 52 4.14 -7.44 34.55
CA ARG A 52 3.77 -7.03 33.19
C ARG A 52 4.82 -7.57 32.22
N GLY A 53 4.47 -7.71 30.95
CA GLY A 53 5.39 -8.23 29.93
C GLY A 53 5.63 -7.22 28.80
N PRO A 54 6.31 -7.63 27.72
CA PRO A 54 6.46 -6.83 26.52
C PRO A 54 5.16 -6.74 25.69
N CYS A 55 4.17 -7.60 25.95
CA CYS A 55 2.95 -7.67 25.17
C CYS A 55 1.90 -6.64 25.65
N PRO A 56 1.58 -5.60 24.86
CA PRO A 56 0.60 -4.58 25.25
C PRO A 56 -0.81 -5.16 25.40
N ALA A 57 -1.18 -6.16 24.59
CA ALA A 57 -2.51 -6.78 24.64
C ALA A 57 -2.78 -7.44 26.00
N LEU A 58 -1.86 -8.29 26.47
CA LEU A 58 -2.03 -9.02 27.72
C LEU A 58 -1.90 -8.10 28.94
N ASN A 59 -1.03 -7.09 28.86
CA ASN A 59 -0.94 -6.05 29.89
C ASN A 59 -2.26 -5.25 29.97
N ALA A 60 -2.86 -4.89 28.83
CA ALA A 60 -4.16 -4.21 28.80
C ALA A 60 -5.28 -5.09 29.37
N LEU A 61 -5.32 -6.38 29.05
CA LEU A 61 -6.28 -7.31 29.63
C LEU A 61 -6.16 -7.39 31.16
N ALA A 62 -4.94 -7.42 31.71
CA ALA A 62 -4.73 -7.36 33.16
C ALA A 62 -5.13 -6.00 33.75
N ASN A 63 -4.82 -4.89 33.07
CA ASN A 63 -5.21 -3.54 33.51
C ASN A 63 -6.74 -3.35 33.56
N HIS A 64 -7.48 -4.07 32.71
CA HIS A 64 -8.93 -4.10 32.66
C HIS A 64 -9.57 -5.30 33.39
N ALA A 65 -8.80 -6.07 34.17
CA ALA A 65 -9.27 -7.27 34.89
C ALA A 65 -9.95 -8.36 34.03
N TYR A 66 -9.63 -8.43 32.73
CA TYR A 66 -9.93 -9.61 31.92
C TYR A 66 -8.94 -10.75 32.18
N LEU A 67 -7.76 -10.41 32.70
CA LEU A 67 -6.80 -11.33 33.31
C LEU A 67 -6.56 -10.89 34.78
N PRO A 68 -6.03 -11.78 35.65
CA PRO A 68 -5.55 -11.40 36.97
C PRO A 68 -4.76 -10.08 36.94
N ARG A 69 -5.19 -9.10 37.77
CA ARG A 69 -4.64 -7.73 37.73
C ARG A 69 -3.15 -7.69 38.04
N ASP A 70 -2.68 -8.58 38.89
CA ASP A 70 -1.28 -8.75 39.24
C ASP A 70 -0.46 -9.42 38.12
N GLY A 71 -1.10 -9.90 37.05
CA GLY A 71 -0.45 -10.57 35.93
C GLY A 71 0.17 -11.93 36.30
N LYS A 72 -0.30 -12.58 37.36
CA LYS A 72 0.23 -13.86 37.87
C LYS A 72 -0.78 -15.00 37.67
N LEU A 73 -0.29 -16.23 37.87
CA LEU A 73 -1.09 -17.47 37.84
C LEU A 73 -1.93 -17.63 36.55
N LEU A 74 -1.37 -17.20 35.43
CA LEU A 74 -2.01 -17.31 34.13
C LEU A 74 -1.87 -18.73 33.59
N THR A 75 -2.80 -19.13 32.74
CA THR A 75 -2.73 -20.35 31.95
C THR A 75 -2.95 -20.02 30.47
N PRO A 76 -2.46 -20.85 29.53
CA PRO A 76 -2.73 -20.66 28.11
C PRO A 76 -4.23 -20.61 27.81
N GLN A 77 -5.06 -21.38 28.54
CA GLN A 77 -6.51 -21.38 28.34
C GLN A 77 -7.15 -20.05 28.77
N LEU A 78 -6.76 -19.53 29.94
CA LEU A 78 -7.26 -18.24 30.42
C LEU A 78 -6.91 -17.11 29.45
N ILE A 79 -5.69 -17.12 28.90
CA ILE A 79 -5.26 -16.16 27.89
C ILE A 79 -6.08 -16.31 26.61
N ARG A 80 -6.30 -17.53 26.12
CA ARG A 80 -7.15 -17.79 24.94
C ARG A 80 -8.54 -17.23 25.12
N ASP A 81 -9.20 -17.55 26.22
CA ASP A 81 -10.56 -17.11 26.49
C ASP A 81 -10.63 -15.58 26.54
N ALA A 82 -9.66 -14.92 27.15
CA ALA A 82 -9.60 -13.46 27.21
C ALA A 82 -9.43 -12.81 25.82
N VAL A 83 -8.49 -13.30 25.00
CA VAL A 83 -8.25 -12.70 23.66
C VAL A 83 -9.37 -12.99 22.66
N ILE A 84 -10.04 -14.14 22.78
CA ILE A 84 -11.23 -14.45 21.97
C ILE A 84 -12.37 -13.52 22.38
N ASN A 85 -12.66 -13.41 23.67
CA ASN A 85 -13.82 -12.64 24.15
C ASN A 85 -13.65 -11.13 24.00
N VAL A 86 -12.43 -10.61 24.11
CA VAL A 86 -12.17 -9.15 24.08
C VAL A 86 -11.78 -8.65 22.70
N PHE A 87 -10.98 -9.41 21.94
CA PHE A 87 -10.45 -8.97 20.65
C PHE A 87 -11.07 -9.71 19.45
N ASN A 88 -12.00 -10.64 19.67
CA ASN A 88 -12.60 -11.50 18.64
C ASN A 88 -11.55 -12.23 17.78
N LEU A 89 -10.48 -12.73 18.42
CA LEU A 89 -9.56 -13.65 17.75
C LEU A 89 -10.29 -14.99 17.52
N ASP A 90 -10.11 -15.58 16.34
CA ASP A 90 -10.61 -16.93 16.09
C ASP A 90 -9.90 -17.97 16.96
N GLN A 91 -10.59 -19.08 17.24
CA GLN A 91 -10.06 -20.18 18.06
C GLN A 91 -8.71 -20.69 17.55
N ASP A 92 -8.53 -20.87 16.23
CA ASP A 92 -7.26 -21.37 15.68
C ASP A 92 -6.13 -20.37 15.88
N LEU A 93 -6.41 -19.07 15.71
CA LEU A 93 -5.42 -18.02 15.97
C LEU A 93 -5.04 -17.96 17.46
N ALA A 94 -6.01 -18.00 18.35
CA ALA A 94 -5.78 -17.98 19.79
C ALA A 94 -4.96 -19.20 20.25
N VAL A 95 -5.22 -20.40 19.71
CA VAL A 95 -4.41 -21.61 19.96
C VAL A 95 -2.98 -21.43 19.47
N ARG A 96 -2.77 -20.87 18.28
CA ARG A 96 -1.41 -20.62 17.75
C ARG A 96 -0.62 -19.63 18.61
N LEU A 97 -1.24 -18.52 19.02
CA LEU A 97 -0.60 -17.50 19.85
C LEU A 97 -0.23 -18.01 21.25
N THR A 98 -1.02 -18.92 21.80
CA THR A 98 -0.81 -19.45 23.16
C THR A 98 -0.05 -20.79 23.19
N GLY A 99 0.22 -21.41 22.03
CA GLY A 99 0.80 -22.74 21.94
C GLY A 99 2.25 -22.86 22.44
N ARG A 100 2.99 -21.73 22.50
CA ARG A 100 4.36 -21.67 23.03
C ARG A 100 4.43 -21.26 24.50
N LEU A 101 3.28 -20.97 25.13
CA LEU A 101 3.24 -20.52 26.52
C LEU A 101 3.37 -21.71 27.49
N PRO A 102 4.09 -21.53 28.62
CA PRO A 102 4.10 -22.54 29.67
C PRO A 102 2.70 -22.71 30.29
N GLN A 103 2.45 -23.87 30.90
CA GLN A 103 1.15 -24.22 31.48
C GLN A 103 0.73 -23.29 32.63
N GLN A 104 1.71 -22.75 33.35
CA GLN A 104 1.53 -21.68 34.33
C GLN A 104 2.59 -20.62 34.07
N LEU A 105 2.16 -19.36 34.04
CA LEU A 105 3.04 -18.23 33.80
C LEU A 105 2.54 -16.96 34.48
N THR A 106 3.43 -15.98 34.55
CA THR A 106 3.14 -14.58 34.78
C THR A 106 3.38 -13.80 33.49
N LEU A 107 2.87 -12.57 33.37
CA LEU A 107 3.14 -11.74 32.19
C LEU A 107 4.62 -11.43 31.99
N ALA A 108 5.40 -11.39 33.08
CA ALA A 108 6.84 -11.15 33.01
C ALA A 108 7.63 -12.33 32.42
N ASP A 109 7.09 -13.55 32.43
CA ASP A 109 7.72 -14.70 31.78
C ASP A 109 7.79 -14.57 30.25
N LEU A 110 6.95 -13.70 29.67
CA LEU A 110 6.97 -13.40 28.24
C LEU A 110 8.23 -12.63 27.81
N SER A 111 8.94 -12.02 28.77
CA SER A 111 10.14 -11.21 28.55
C SER A 111 11.42 -12.03 28.36
N VAL A 112 11.32 -13.36 28.30
CA VAL A 112 12.49 -14.21 28.01
C VAL A 112 12.86 -14.07 26.53
N HIS A 113 14.00 -13.44 26.28
CA HIS A 113 14.49 -13.13 24.94
C HIS A 113 14.68 -14.38 24.07
N GLY A 114 14.23 -14.29 22.81
CA GLY A 114 14.36 -15.35 21.80
C GLY A 114 13.28 -16.42 21.86
N ASN A 115 12.29 -16.30 22.77
CA ASN A 115 11.12 -17.20 22.79
C ASN A 115 9.90 -16.56 22.12
N LEU A 116 9.33 -15.52 22.73
CA LEU A 116 8.32 -14.64 22.11
C LEU A 116 8.84 -13.20 22.03
N GLU A 117 9.59 -12.75 23.05
CA GLU A 117 10.26 -11.46 23.02
C GLU A 117 11.43 -11.47 22.03
N HIS A 118 11.57 -10.37 21.29
CA HIS A 118 12.55 -10.20 20.23
C HIS A 118 12.95 -8.72 20.07
N ASP A 119 14.13 -8.50 19.49
CA ASP A 119 14.60 -7.15 19.13
C ASP A 119 13.73 -6.53 18.03
N ALA A 120 13.91 -5.23 17.78
CA ALA A 120 13.12 -4.46 16.82
C ALA A 120 11.62 -4.42 17.17
N SER A 121 11.29 -4.40 18.47
CA SER A 121 9.93 -4.23 18.97
C SER A 121 9.36 -2.83 18.62
N LEU A 122 8.03 -2.74 18.42
CA LEU A 122 7.36 -1.47 18.05
C LEU A 122 7.28 -0.44 19.19
N SER A 123 7.44 -0.88 20.44
CA SER A 123 7.23 -0.03 21.62
C SER A 123 8.19 -0.33 22.77
N ARG A 124 9.08 -1.32 22.62
CA ARG A 124 10.04 -1.76 23.64
C ARG A 124 11.46 -1.68 23.08
N ASP A 125 12.39 -1.42 23.98
CA ASP A 125 13.81 -1.44 23.67
C ASP A 125 14.29 -2.84 23.33
N ASP A 126 15.38 -2.91 22.56
CA ASP A 126 16.07 -4.18 22.31
C ASP A 126 16.66 -4.72 23.61
N SER A 127 16.73 -6.06 23.71
CA SER A 127 17.14 -6.75 24.94
C SER A 127 18.51 -6.33 25.46
N SER A 128 19.41 -5.95 24.54
CA SER A 128 20.77 -5.47 24.85
C SER A 128 20.83 -4.20 25.68
N ARG A 129 19.74 -3.41 25.74
CA ARG A 129 19.63 -2.20 26.55
C ARG A 129 19.38 -2.50 28.04
N LEU A 130 19.00 -3.73 28.39
CA LEU A 130 18.73 -4.19 29.76
C LEU A 130 17.67 -3.35 30.50
N HIS A 131 16.78 -2.68 29.77
CA HIS A 131 15.65 -1.98 30.34
C HIS A 131 14.54 -2.97 30.74
N ASP A 132 13.78 -2.63 31.78
CA ASP A 132 12.68 -3.47 32.23
C ASP A 132 11.55 -3.49 31.16
N PRO A 133 11.19 -4.67 30.60
CA PRO A 133 10.21 -4.79 29.51
C PRO A 133 8.77 -4.40 29.86
N ALA A 134 8.46 -4.21 31.15
CA ALA A 134 7.17 -3.63 31.56
C ALA A 134 7.04 -2.15 31.17
N TYR A 135 8.16 -1.46 30.91
CA TYR A 135 8.16 -0.06 30.52
C TYR A 135 8.20 0.11 29.01
N ILE A 136 7.49 1.12 28.55
CA ILE A 136 7.35 1.45 27.13
C ILE A 136 8.38 2.50 26.77
N ASN A 137 9.06 2.30 25.65
CA ASN A 137 9.85 3.36 25.04
C ASN A 137 8.90 4.26 24.22
N ALA A 138 8.52 5.40 24.79
CA ALA A 138 7.63 6.37 24.14
C ALA A 138 8.20 6.89 22.81
N THR A 139 9.53 7.00 22.67
CA THR A 139 10.14 7.49 21.42
C THR A 139 9.90 6.54 20.25
N LEU A 140 9.77 5.22 20.50
CA LEU A 140 9.41 4.25 19.46
C LEU A 140 7.94 4.38 19.05
N VAL A 141 7.06 4.72 19.99
CA VAL A 141 5.66 4.98 19.68
C VAL A 141 5.49 6.30 18.95
N ASP A 142 6.22 7.35 19.34
CA ASP A 142 6.27 8.63 18.61
C ASP A 142 6.80 8.43 17.18
N PHE A 143 7.84 7.62 17.03
CA PHE A 143 8.35 7.20 15.72
C PHE A 143 7.26 6.52 14.89
N LEU A 144 6.50 5.58 15.47
CA LEU A 144 5.39 4.94 14.78
C LEU A 144 4.28 5.94 14.41
N SER A 145 3.93 6.86 15.33
CA SER A 145 2.97 7.93 15.10
C SER A 145 3.38 8.83 13.94
N SER A 146 4.68 9.13 13.81
CA SER A 146 5.25 9.96 12.75
C SER A 146 5.03 9.39 11.33
N LYS A 147 4.74 8.09 11.21
CA LYS A 147 4.47 7.44 9.92
C LYS A 147 3.02 7.56 9.48
N SER A 148 2.12 8.06 10.33
CA SER A 148 0.71 8.18 9.97
C SER A 148 0.46 9.21 8.89
N GLU A 149 -0.59 8.96 8.11
CA GLU A 149 -1.12 9.90 7.13
C GLU A 149 -2.47 10.38 7.64
N ASN A 150 -2.61 11.69 7.85
CA ASN A 150 -3.83 12.32 8.38
C ASN A 150 -4.31 11.72 9.72
N GLY A 151 -3.38 11.39 10.62
CA GLY A 151 -3.68 10.84 11.94
C GLY A 151 -4.10 9.36 11.94
N VAL A 152 -3.89 8.66 10.83
CA VAL A 152 -4.20 7.23 10.67
C VAL A 152 -2.96 6.48 10.22
N LEU A 153 -2.66 5.38 10.91
CA LEU A 153 -1.64 4.43 10.49
C LEU A 153 -2.29 3.36 9.59
N THR A 154 -1.74 3.18 8.40
CA THR A 154 -2.15 2.21 7.39
C THR A 154 -1.19 1.02 7.34
N LYS A 155 -1.55 -0.02 6.58
CA LYS A 155 -0.63 -1.13 6.25
C LYS A 155 0.70 -0.64 5.68
N ARG A 156 0.65 0.34 4.78
CA ARG A 156 1.86 0.88 4.13
C ARG A 156 2.76 1.58 5.13
N SER A 157 2.21 2.50 5.92
CA SER A 157 3.00 3.24 6.91
C SER A 157 3.54 2.33 8.01
N LEU A 158 2.78 1.31 8.42
CA LEU A 158 3.23 0.32 9.39
C LEU A 158 4.36 -0.57 8.82
N ALA A 159 4.27 -0.98 7.55
CA ALA A 159 5.31 -1.74 6.88
C ALA A 159 6.63 -0.95 6.79
N ILE A 160 6.55 0.35 6.46
CA ILE A 160 7.68 1.27 6.50
C ILE A 160 8.27 1.35 7.91
N ALA A 161 7.43 1.56 8.93
CA ALA A 161 7.86 1.65 10.32
C ALA A 161 8.58 0.39 10.79
N ARG A 162 8.06 -0.80 10.47
CA ARG A 162 8.67 -2.09 10.81
C ARG A 162 10.07 -2.24 10.21
N ARG A 163 10.19 -1.93 8.93
CA ARG A 163 11.47 -2.02 8.22
C ARG A 163 12.51 -1.06 8.78
N GLU A 164 12.12 0.20 8.99
CA GLU A 164 13.01 1.19 9.58
C GLU A 164 13.41 0.83 11.01
N ARG A 165 12.48 0.31 11.82
CA ARG A 165 12.77 -0.15 13.19
C ARG A 165 13.75 -1.33 13.21
N GLU A 166 13.61 -2.28 12.29
CA GLU A 166 14.56 -3.40 12.12
C GLU A 166 15.92 -2.90 11.66
N ALA A 167 15.98 -1.96 10.73
CA ALA A 167 17.24 -1.35 10.27
C ALA A 167 17.94 -0.58 11.40
N GLN A 168 17.18 0.21 12.16
CA GLN A 168 17.67 0.92 13.35
C GLN A 168 18.24 -0.06 14.38
N SER A 169 17.49 -1.12 14.70
CA SER A 169 17.91 -2.16 15.64
C SER A 169 19.23 -2.81 15.20
N LYS A 170 19.34 -3.23 13.94
CA LYS A 170 20.57 -3.81 13.37
C LYS A 170 21.76 -2.86 13.44
N LEU A 171 21.52 -1.56 13.28
CA LEU A 171 22.57 -0.54 13.30
C LEU A 171 23.06 -0.24 14.72
N GLU A 172 22.13 -0.14 15.68
CA GLU A 172 22.43 0.32 17.04
C GLU A 172 22.72 -0.80 18.04
N ASN A 173 22.31 -2.03 17.75
CA ASN A 173 22.47 -3.19 18.63
C ASN A 173 23.52 -4.17 18.06
N PRO A 174 24.75 -4.19 18.61
CA PRO A 174 25.78 -5.16 18.20
C PRO A 174 25.39 -6.62 18.42
N ASN A 175 24.41 -6.88 19.31
CA ASN A 175 23.88 -8.20 19.62
C ASN A 175 22.50 -8.44 18.99
N TYR A 176 22.19 -7.73 17.89
CA TYR A 176 20.90 -7.83 17.21
C TYR A 176 20.48 -9.28 16.95
N SER A 177 19.29 -9.63 17.41
CA SER A 177 18.70 -10.95 17.25
C SER A 177 17.24 -10.87 16.82
N LEU A 178 16.99 -11.21 15.55
CA LEU A 178 15.65 -11.44 15.01
C LEU A 178 15.72 -12.60 14.01
N SER A 179 15.46 -13.81 14.51
CA SER A 179 15.39 -15.01 13.65
C SER A 179 14.18 -14.93 12.71
N SER A 180 14.15 -15.74 11.65
CA SER A 180 13.01 -15.77 10.71
C SER A 180 11.67 -16.08 11.39
N ASP A 181 11.69 -16.95 12.41
CA ASP A 181 10.51 -17.26 13.21
C ASP A 181 10.05 -16.06 14.05
N MET A 182 10.98 -15.34 14.69
CA MET A 182 10.65 -14.12 15.44
C MET A 182 10.23 -12.99 14.52
N GLN A 183 10.80 -12.90 13.32
CA GLN A 183 10.36 -11.95 12.31
C GLN A 183 8.90 -12.20 11.93
N MET A 184 8.49 -13.46 11.72
CA MET A 184 7.08 -13.77 11.46
C MET A 184 6.16 -13.32 12.61
N ILE A 185 6.58 -13.52 13.86
CA ILE A 185 5.85 -13.05 15.04
C ILE A 185 5.75 -11.52 15.03
N ALA A 186 6.86 -10.81 14.86
CA ALA A 186 6.91 -9.35 14.86
C ALA A 186 5.97 -8.72 13.82
N TYR A 187 5.88 -9.32 12.63
CA TYR A 187 4.98 -8.84 11.57
C TYR A 187 3.52 -9.21 11.85
N GLY A 188 3.28 -10.36 12.49
CA GLY A 188 1.96 -10.76 12.99
C GLY A 188 1.44 -9.81 14.07
N GLU A 189 2.27 -9.43 15.03
CA GLU A 189 1.96 -8.47 16.09
C GLU A 189 1.62 -7.08 15.53
N ALA A 190 2.43 -6.61 14.58
CA ALA A 190 2.17 -5.37 13.85
C ALA A 190 0.82 -5.43 13.15
N THR A 191 0.51 -6.55 12.50
CA THR A 191 -0.77 -6.74 11.82
C THR A 191 -1.95 -6.74 12.79
N LEU A 192 -1.81 -7.40 13.95
CA LEU A 192 -2.82 -7.40 15.01
C LEU A 192 -3.12 -6.00 15.52
N LEU A 193 -2.13 -5.10 15.56
CA LEU A 193 -2.37 -3.69 15.90
C LEU A 193 -3.39 -3.04 14.95
N LEU A 194 -3.35 -3.35 13.65
CA LEU A 194 -4.30 -2.78 12.67
C LEU A 194 -5.67 -3.44 12.75
N VAL A 195 -5.72 -4.77 12.81
CA VAL A 195 -7.00 -5.51 12.63
C VAL A 195 -7.74 -5.80 13.94
N ALA A 196 -7.02 -5.90 15.06
CA ALA A 196 -7.62 -6.12 16.37
C ALA A 196 -7.91 -4.80 17.07
N MET A 197 -6.94 -3.87 17.09
CA MET A 197 -7.07 -2.59 17.81
C MET A 197 -7.54 -1.42 16.92
N GLY A 198 -7.53 -1.60 15.60
CA GLY A 198 -8.01 -0.63 14.63
C GLY A 198 -9.30 -1.06 13.95
N ASN A 199 -9.43 -0.72 12.67
CA ASN A 199 -10.56 -1.08 11.84
C ASN A 199 -10.21 -2.30 10.99
N TYR A 200 -10.96 -3.38 11.18
CA TYR A 200 -10.76 -4.67 10.50
C TYR A 200 -10.90 -4.58 8.97
N GLN A 201 -11.85 -3.78 8.48
CA GLN A 201 -12.18 -3.68 7.06
C GLN A 201 -11.19 -2.79 6.30
N THR A 202 -10.84 -1.64 6.87
CA THR A 202 -9.88 -0.71 6.25
C THR A 202 -8.43 -1.07 6.57
N GLU A 203 -8.20 -1.94 7.56
CA GLU A 203 -6.87 -2.38 8.00
C GLU A 203 -6.00 -1.18 8.41
N THR A 204 -6.61 -0.30 9.22
CA THR A 204 -6.00 0.96 9.68
C THR A 204 -6.28 1.17 11.17
N ILE A 205 -5.41 1.89 11.87
CA ILE A 205 -5.63 2.33 13.26
C ILE A 205 -5.44 3.85 13.37
N THR A 206 -6.27 4.52 14.17
CA THR A 206 -6.08 5.94 14.47
C THR A 206 -4.92 6.11 15.45
N ILE A 207 -4.16 7.20 15.35
CA ILE A 207 -3.07 7.48 16.29
C ILE A 207 -3.57 7.51 17.74
N GLN A 208 -4.75 8.08 17.98
CA GLN A 208 -5.36 8.08 19.31
C GLN A 208 -5.60 6.66 19.87
N ALA A 209 -6.14 5.74 19.06
CA ALA A 209 -6.36 4.36 19.50
C ALA A 209 -5.03 3.61 19.70
N MET A 210 -4.07 3.84 18.80
CA MET A 210 -2.74 3.27 18.88
C MET A 210 -1.99 3.72 20.13
N GLU A 211 -1.99 5.01 20.45
CA GLU A 211 -1.34 5.57 21.64
C GLU A 211 -2.02 5.10 22.93
N SER A 212 -3.36 5.08 22.97
CA SER A 212 -4.10 4.45 24.09
C SER A 212 -3.61 3.02 24.35
N PHE A 213 -3.45 2.23 23.28
CA PHE A 213 -3.07 0.84 23.39
C PHE A 213 -1.58 0.63 23.69
N LEU A 214 -0.68 1.34 23.00
CA LEU A 214 0.76 1.13 23.11
C LEU A 214 1.41 1.91 24.25
N LEU A 215 1.04 3.17 24.50
CA LEU A 215 1.61 4.00 25.57
C LEU A 215 0.94 3.74 26.92
N HIS A 216 -0.37 3.51 26.90
CA HIS A 216 -1.15 3.38 28.13
C HIS A 216 -1.58 1.96 28.43
N GLU A 217 -1.37 1.01 27.50
CA GLU A 217 -1.83 -0.39 27.66
C GLU A 217 -3.29 -0.41 28.10
N LYS A 218 -4.08 0.43 27.43
CA LYS A 218 -5.48 0.68 27.69
C LYS A 218 -6.25 0.36 26.43
N ILE A 219 -7.27 -0.49 26.55
CA ILE A 219 -8.21 -0.72 25.46
C ILE A 219 -8.90 0.63 25.17
N PRO A 220 -8.86 1.16 23.94
CA PRO A 220 -9.39 2.48 23.62
C PRO A 220 -10.84 2.65 24.08
N ASP A 221 -11.22 3.85 24.53
CA ASP A 221 -12.56 4.08 25.12
C ASP A 221 -13.70 3.80 24.13
N ASN A 222 -13.46 4.00 22.83
CA ASN A 222 -14.41 3.71 21.75
C ASN A 222 -14.09 2.38 21.04
N PHE A 223 -13.37 1.48 21.70
CA PHE A 223 -13.02 0.19 21.14
C PHE A 223 -14.28 -0.61 20.80
N LYS A 224 -14.36 -1.04 19.55
CA LYS A 224 -15.33 -2.01 19.08
C LYS A 224 -14.55 -3.18 18.50
N GLN A 225 -14.72 -4.36 19.07
CA GLN A 225 -14.19 -5.57 18.46
C GLN A 225 -14.75 -5.74 17.04
N SER A 226 -13.98 -6.38 16.16
CA SER A 226 -14.41 -6.70 14.81
C SER A 226 -15.72 -7.52 14.84
N ASP A 227 -16.65 -7.24 13.93
CA ASP A 227 -17.86 -8.08 13.75
C ASP A 227 -17.51 -9.44 13.09
N THR A 228 -16.30 -9.57 12.53
CA THR A 228 -15.78 -10.79 11.91
C THR A 228 -14.58 -11.32 12.71
N PRO A 229 -14.54 -12.62 13.06
CA PRO A 229 -13.39 -13.20 13.75
C PRO A 229 -12.08 -12.96 13.01
N ILE A 230 -11.03 -12.63 13.76
CA ILE A 230 -9.68 -12.44 13.23
C ILE A 230 -9.04 -13.82 13.11
N THR A 231 -8.98 -14.34 11.88
CA THR A 231 -8.43 -15.67 11.58
C THR A 231 -6.95 -15.62 11.23
N PRO A 232 -6.22 -16.75 11.29
CA PRO A 232 -4.85 -16.82 10.78
C PRO A 232 -4.76 -16.43 9.30
N THR A 233 -5.78 -16.76 8.50
CA THR A 233 -5.85 -16.38 7.08
C THR A 233 -5.95 -14.86 6.91
N LYS A 234 -6.80 -14.18 7.70
CA LYS A 234 -6.86 -12.70 7.67
C LYS A 234 -5.49 -12.11 8.03
N LEU A 235 -4.86 -12.62 9.08
CA LEU A 235 -3.55 -12.13 9.52
C LEU A 235 -2.48 -12.31 8.42
N LEU A 236 -2.46 -13.48 7.78
CA LEU A 236 -1.54 -13.78 6.68
C LEU A 236 -1.77 -12.87 5.48
N LEU A 237 -3.01 -12.61 5.09
CA LEU A 237 -3.34 -11.72 3.97
C LEU A 237 -2.84 -10.29 4.22
N VAL A 238 -3.07 -9.76 5.42
CA VAL A 238 -2.60 -8.42 5.76
C VAL A 238 -1.07 -8.40 5.86
N LEU A 239 -0.44 -9.44 6.42
CA LEU A 239 1.02 -9.55 6.46
C LEU A 239 1.63 -9.54 5.05
N LEU A 240 1.11 -10.35 4.11
CA LEU A 240 1.57 -10.37 2.72
C LEU A 240 1.39 -9.02 2.02
N SER A 241 0.32 -8.30 2.36
CA SER A 241 0.11 -6.94 1.89
C SER A 241 1.17 -6.00 2.48
N CYS A 242 1.43 -6.04 3.79
CA CYS A 242 2.45 -5.23 4.45
C CYS A 242 3.86 -5.51 3.91
N THR A 243 4.26 -6.77 3.70
CA THR A 243 5.59 -7.10 3.17
C THR A 243 5.78 -6.60 1.74
N SER A 244 4.71 -6.62 0.93
CA SER A 244 4.71 -6.01 -0.41
C SER A 244 4.94 -4.50 -0.33
N HIS A 245 4.27 -3.78 0.59
CA HIS A 245 4.51 -2.34 0.82
C HIS A 245 5.92 -2.04 1.38
N ALA A 246 6.48 -2.89 2.24
CA ALA A 246 7.85 -2.74 2.75
C ALA A 246 8.90 -2.89 1.64
N LEU A 247 8.70 -3.84 0.73
CA LEU A 247 9.55 -4.03 -0.45
C LEU A 247 9.43 -2.84 -1.42
N ILE A 248 8.23 -2.28 -1.59
CA ILE A 248 8.01 -1.05 -2.37
C ILE A 248 8.78 0.13 -1.75
N ALA A 249 8.74 0.27 -0.43
CA ALA A 249 9.52 1.28 0.29
C ALA A 249 11.03 1.01 0.26
N GLU A 250 11.48 -0.24 0.12
CA GLU A 250 12.89 -0.60 -0.09
C GLU A 250 13.42 -0.14 -1.41
N VAL A 251 12.68 -0.42 -2.47
CA VAL A 251 13.06 0.01 -3.82
C VAL A 251 13.01 1.54 -3.92
N ALA A 252 12.03 2.19 -3.28
CA ALA A 252 11.91 3.63 -3.24
C ALA A 252 12.98 4.34 -2.38
N ASN A 253 13.40 3.75 -1.26
CA ASN A 253 14.26 4.41 -0.25
C ASN A 253 15.74 3.98 -0.32
N ALA A 254 16.07 2.80 -0.88
CA ALA A 254 17.46 2.35 -1.08
C ALA A 254 18.14 3.03 -2.28
N ALA A 255 17.34 3.53 -3.22
CA ALA A 255 17.81 4.44 -4.23
C ALA A 255 17.51 5.85 -3.74
N ASN A 256 18.54 6.64 -3.50
CA ASN A 256 18.39 8.09 -3.56
C ASN A 256 17.56 8.36 -4.85
N HIS A 257 16.48 9.14 -4.81
CA HIS A 257 15.64 9.43 -5.99
C HIS A 257 16.39 10.22 -7.10
N THR A 258 17.72 10.21 -7.04
CA THR A 258 18.64 10.64 -8.07
C THR A 258 18.26 9.97 -9.38
N TYR A 259 17.98 10.82 -10.34
CA TYR A 259 17.74 10.44 -11.70
C TYR A 259 18.95 9.68 -12.26
N PHE A 260 18.70 8.47 -12.78
CA PHE A 260 19.64 7.71 -13.58
C PHE A 260 18.85 7.01 -14.68
N ARG A 261 19.20 7.32 -15.93
CA ARG A 261 18.62 6.65 -17.10
C ARG A 261 19.65 5.71 -17.71
N PRO A 262 19.38 4.40 -17.79
CA PRO A 262 20.23 3.48 -18.51
C PRO A 262 20.13 3.76 -20.02
N SER A 263 21.18 3.42 -20.78
CA SER A 263 21.24 3.71 -22.21
C SER A 263 22.06 2.67 -22.97
N GLY A 264 21.89 2.62 -24.29
CA GLY A 264 22.68 1.75 -25.16
C GLY A 264 22.32 0.27 -24.97
N PRO A 265 23.28 -0.66 -25.11
CA PRO A 265 23.00 -2.10 -25.16
C PRO A 265 22.41 -2.68 -23.86
N ASP A 266 22.46 -1.92 -22.77
CA ASP A 266 21.94 -2.34 -21.46
C ASP A 266 20.42 -2.17 -21.32
N VAL A 267 19.75 -1.61 -22.33
CA VAL A 267 18.32 -1.31 -22.34
C VAL A 267 17.63 -2.01 -23.49
N SER A 268 16.50 -2.65 -23.18
CA SER A 268 15.57 -3.13 -24.19
C SER A 268 14.14 -3.09 -23.71
N GLY A 269 13.22 -2.86 -24.64
CA GLY A 269 11.78 -2.91 -24.46
C GLY A 269 11.13 -4.12 -25.10
N PHE A 270 11.89 -5.09 -25.61
CA PHE A 270 11.30 -6.34 -26.07
C PHE A 270 10.78 -7.19 -24.89
N PRO A 271 9.55 -7.73 -24.97
CA PRO A 271 9.04 -8.63 -23.94
C PRO A 271 9.96 -9.84 -23.71
N PRO A 272 9.96 -10.44 -22.50
CA PRO A 272 10.73 -11.64 -22.21
C PRO A 272 10.48 -12.80 -23.21
N PRO A 273 11.50 -13.61 -23.54
CA PRO A 273 12.85 -13.62 -22.98
C PRO A 273 13.71 -12.43 -23.48
N ASN A 274 14.21 -11.64 -22.53
CA ASN A 274 15.00 -10.44 -22.78
C ASN A 274 16.18 -10.45 -21.80
N SER A 275 17.41 -10.39 -22.33
CA SER A 275 18.65 -10.47 -21.57
C SER A 275 19.18 -9.11 -21.12
N ALA A 276 18.54 -8.00 -21.52
CA ALA A 276 18.97 -6.67 -21.15
C ALA A 276 18.97 -6.52 -19.62
N PRO A 277 20.03 -5.91 -19.03
CA PRO A 277 20.04 -5.57 -17.62
C PRO A 277 18.83 -4.71 -17.21
N ASN A 278 18.42 -3.77 -18.05
CA ASN A 278 17.33 -2.85 -17.77
C ASN A 278 16.19 -3.02 -18.79
N HIS A 279 15.00 -3.35 -18.29
CA HIS A 279 13.78 -3.41 -19.09
C HIS A 279 13.11 -2.04 -19.06
N ARG A 280 12.69 -1.57 -20.23
CA ARG A 280 11.92 -0.33 -20.38
C ARG A 280 10.69 -0.59 -21.24
N SER A 281 9.71 0.30 -21.17
CA SER A 281 8.44 0.20 -21.90
C SER A 281 8.36 1.29 -22.97
N PRO A 282 7.33 1.32 -23.82
CA PRO A 282 7.00 2.51 -24.62
C PRO A 282 6.35 3.63 -23.80
N CYS A 283 6.22 3.47 -22.47
CA CYS A 283 5.56 4.44 -21.60
C CYS A 283 6.58 5.36 -20.89
N PRO A 284 6.67 6.65 -21.26
CA PRO A 284 7.63 7.58 -20.65
C PRO A 284 7.37 7.79 -19.15
N ALA A 285 6.11 7.70 -18.70
CA ALA A 285 5.76 7.84 -17.29
C ALA A 285 6.41 6.76 -16.42
N LEU A 286 6.24 5.49 -16.80
CA LEU A 286 6.75 4.35 -16.03
C LEU A 286 8.28 4.24 -16.13
N ASN A 287 8.84 4.55 -17.30
CA ASN A 287 10.29 4.62 -17.48
C ASN A 287 10.90 5.72 -16.60
N SER A 288 10.26 6.89 -16.52
CA SER A 288 10.69 7.97 -15.63
C SER A 288 10.64 7.56 -14.16
N LEU A 289 9.58 6.86 -13.74
CA LEU A 289 9.47 6.33 -12.38
C LEU A 289 10.60 5.35 -12.06
N ALA A 290 10.98 4.45 -12.98
CA ALA A 290 12.13 3.56 -12.80
C ALA A 290 13.47 4.33 -12.78
N ASN A 291 13.64 5.33 -13.64
CA ASN A 291 14.86 6.17 -13.69
C ASN A 291 15.06 6.99 -12.40
N HIS A 292 13.98 7.36 -11.72
CA HIS A 292 13.98 8.03 -10.41
C HIS A 292 13.83 7.05 -9.23
N ALA A 293 13.81 5.75 -9.49
CA ALA A 293 13.60 4.68 -8.51
C ALA A 293 12.31 4.75 -7.68
N TYR A 294 11.26 5.37 -8.21
CA TYR A 294 9.90 5.16 -7.70
C TYR A 294 9.36 3.76 -8.08
N LEU A 295 9.98 3.13 -9.08
CA LEU A 295 9.86 1.71 -9.44
C LEU A 295 11.26 1.07 -9.45
N PRO A 296 11.39 -0.27 -9.40
CA PRO A 296 12.65 -0.97 -9.62
C PRO A 296 13.44 -0.38 -10.80
N ARG A 297 14.68 0.03 -10.55
CA ARG A 297 15.52 0.76 -11.53
C ARG A 297 15.76 -0.06 -12.79
N ASP A 298 15.89 -1.37 -12.64
CA ASP A 298 16.05 -2.32 -13.74
C ASP A 298 14.73 -2.57 -14.50
N GLY A 299 13.60 -2.03 -14.04
CA GLY A 299 12.29 -2.21 -14.63
C GLY A 299 11.76 -3.65 -14.53
N LYS A 300 12.27 -4.44 -13.58
CA LYS A 300 11.90 -5.86 -13.36
C LYS A 300 11.14 -6.03 -12.04
N LEU A 301 10.57 -7.23 -11.85
CA LEU A 301 9.85 -7.63 -10.62
C LEU A 301 8.74 -6.65 -10.21
N LEU A 302 8.02 -6.12 -11.20
CA LEU A 302 6.90 -5.23 -10.98
C LEU A 302 5.63 -6.02 -10.61
N THR A 303 4.71 -5.34 -9.94
CA THR A 303 3.34 -5.79 -9.72
C THR A 303 2.36 -4.70 -10.13
N PRO A 304 1.10 -5.03 -10.47
CA PRO A 304 0.06 -4.04 -10.76
C PRO A 304 -0.10 -3.01 -9.64
N GLN A 305 -0.05 -3.44 -8.37
CA GLN A 305 -0.17 -2.55 -7.21
C GLN A 305 1.00 -1.57 -7.11
N LEU A 306 2.22 -2.02 -7.37
CA LEU A 306 3.40 -1.15 -7.34
C LEU A 306 3.30 -0.04 -8.40
N ILE A 307 2.85 -0.38 -9.61
CA ILE A 307 2.62 0.61 -10.68
C ILE A 307 1.50 1.57 -10.28
N HIS A 308 0.38 1.04 -9.76
CA HIS A 308 -0.76 1.82 -9.27
C HIS A 308 -0.30 2.88 -8.25
N ASP A 309 0.40 2.45 -7.20
CA ASP A 309 0.82 3.34 -6.13
C ASP A 309 1.82 4.39 -6.62
N ALA A 310 2.75 4.01 -7.50
CA ALA A 310 3.74 4.95 -8.03
C ALA A 310 3.07 6.10 -8.82
N VAL A 311 2.13 5.79 -9.73
CA VAL A 311 1.45 6.83 -10.52
C VAL A 311 0.50 7.69 -9.69
N VAL A 312 -0.14 7.12 -8.66
CA VAL A 312 -0.99 7.87 -7.72
C VAL A 312 -0.13 8.86 -6.93
N ASN A 313 0.97 8.39 -6.33
CA ASN A 313 1.80 9.20 -5.45
C ASN A 313 2.57 10.29 -6.18
N VAL A 314 3.18 9.95 -7.33
CA VAL A 314 4.08 10.87 -8.05
C VAL A 314 3.30 11.81 -8.97
N PHE A 315 2.36 11.29 -9.76
CA PHE A 315 1.66 12.07 -10.79
C PHE A 315 0.26 12.54 -10.39
N HIS A 316 -0.21 12.20 -9.18
CA HIS A 316 -1.58 12.51 -8.72
C HIS A 316 -2.68 11.89 -9.59
N ILE A 317 -2.41 10.75 -10.21
CA ILE A 317 -3.44 9.97 -10.87
C ILE A 317 -4.46 9.53 -9.81
N ASP A 318 -5.74 9.71 -10.10
CA ASP A 318 -6.81 9.22 -9.23
C ASP A 318 -6.74 7.68 -9.13
N SER A 319 -6.99 7.12 -7.95
CA SER A 319 -6.86 5.67 -7.73
C SER A 319 -7.75 4.84 -8.66
N THR A 320 -8.95 5.32 -9.03
CA THR A 320 -9.81 4.59 -9.98
C THR A 320 -9.28 4.63 -11.41
N LEU A 321 -8.54 5.67 -11.78
CA LEU A 321 -7.84 5.75 -13.07
C LEU A 321 -6.58 4.87 -13.04
N ALA A 322 -5.82 4.88 -11.95
CA ALA A 322 -4.67 4.01 -11.77
C ALA A 322 -5.08 2.52 -11.85
N GLU A 323 -6.17 2.13 -11.19
CA GLU A 323 -6.74 0.77 -11.28
C GLU A 323 -7.09 0.39 -12.72
N ARG A 324 -7.62 1.35 -13.50
CA ARG A 324 -7.88 1.13 -14.93
C ARG A 324 -6.60 0.88 -15.73
N PHE A 325 -5.46 1.45 -15.36
CA PHE A 325 -4.18 1.15 -16.01
C PHE A 325 -3.63 -0.22 -15.61
N THR A 326 -3.90 -0.68 -14.39
CA THR A 326 -3.20 -1.82 -13.81
C THR A 326 -4.02 -3.11 -13.75
N HIS A 327 -5.35 -3.07 -13.79
CA HIS A 327 -6.22 -4.23 -13.58
C HIS A 327 -5.99 -5.39 -14.57
N SER A 328 -5.57 -5.10 -15.80
CA SER A 328 -5.31 -6.10 -16.84
C SER A 328 -3.86 -6.55 -16.91
N LEU A 329 -2.98 -6.02 -16.06
CA LEU A 329 -1.57 -6.38 -16.02
C LEU A 329 -1.37 -7.74 -15.35
N PRO A 330 -0.38 -8.52 -15.78
CA PRO A 330 -0.07 -9.78 -15.13
C PRO A 330 0.40 -9.56 -13.68
N PRO A 331 0.20 -10.54 -12.77
CA PRO A 331 0.53 -10.40 -11.35
C PRO A 331 2.01 -10.05 -11.08
N GLN A 332 2.89 -10.52 -11.96
CA GLN A 332 4.31 -10.15 -12.00
C GLN A 332 4.67 -9.80 -13.44
N LEU A 333 5.41 -8.71 -13.61
CA LEU A 333 5.81 -8.21 -14.92
C LEU A 333 7.13 -7.44 -14.87
N THR A 334 7.66 -7.14 -16.05
CA THR A 334 8.70 -6.15 -16.30
C THR A 334 8.11 -5.00 -17.11
N LEU A 335 8.79 -3.86 -17.20
CA LEU A 335 8.34 -2.76 -18.05
C LEU A 335 8.26 -3.18 -19.52
N ALA A 336 9.13 -4.08 -19.98
CA ALA A 336 9.14 -4.54 -21.35
C ALA A 336 7.90 -5.38 -21.74
N ASP A 337 7.20 -5.96 -20.76
CA ASP A 337 5.93 -6.68 -21.02
C ASP A 337 4.82 -5.74 -21.52
N LEU A 338 4.93 -4.43 -21.25
CA LEU A 338 3.98 -3.43 -21.72
C LEU A 338 4.11 -3.15 -23.23
N SER A 339 5.19 -3.62 -23.85
CA SER A 339 5.46 -3.48 -25.28
C SER A 339 4.78 -4.57 -26.13
N VAL A 340 4.02 -5.49 -25.53
CA VAL A 340 3.23 -6.46 -26.29
C VAL A 340 2.14 -5.72 -27.07
N HIS A 341 2.25 -5.75 -28.40
CA HIS A 341 1.34 -5.06 -29.29
C HIS A 341 -0.13 -5.47 -29.06
N GLY A 342 -1.00 -4.48 -28.86
CA GLY A 342 -2.42 -4.67 -28.63
C GLY A 342 -2.82 -4.97 -27.17
N LEU A 343 -1.87 -5.11 -26.24
CA LEU A 343 -2.15 -5.14 -24.80
C LEU A 343 -2.37 -3.70 -24.28
N ILE A 344 -1.32 -2.89 -24.40
CA ILE A 344 -1.32 -1.44 -24.07
C ILE A 344 -0.67 -0.68 -25.23
N GLU A 345 0.48 -1.16 -25.72
CA GLU A 345 1.15 -0.64 -26.91
C GLU A 345 0.23 -0.70 -28.15
N HIS A 346 0.29 0.35 -28.98
CA HIS A 346 -0.51 0.50 -30.17
C HIS A 346 0.21 1.34 -31.24
N ASP A 347 -0.22 1.17 -32.50
CA ASP A 347 0.24 1.97 -33.63
C ASP A 347 -0.07 3.47 -33.45
N ALA A 348 0.61 4.32 -34.22
CA ALA A 348 0.47 5.78 -34.15
C ALA A 348 0.75 6.37 -32.76
N SER A 349 1.75 5.79 -32.07
CA SER A 349 2.37 6.39 -30.89
C SER A 349 3.01 7.74 -31.22
N LEU A 350 2.98 8.68 -30.27
CA LEU A 350 3.47 10.06 -30.49
C LEU A 350 4.97 10.12 -30.80
N VAL A 351 5.77 9.26 -30.17
CA VAL A 351 7.24 9.32 -30.23
C VAL A 351 7.91 7.95 -30.40
N HIS A 352 7.13 6.88 -30.61
CA HIS A 352 7.63 5.54 -30.87
C HIS A 352 7.18 5.05 -32.25
N ASP A 353 8.01 4.21 -32.86
CA ASP A 353 7.69 3.52 -34.10
C ASP A 353 6.56 2.51 -33.90
N ASP A 354 5.82 2.22 -34.96
CA ASP A 354 4.81 1.16 -34.94
C ASP A 354 5.52 -0.20 -34.82
N ALA A 355 4.89 -1.19 -34.18
CA ALA A 355 5.46 -2.53 -33.98
C ALA A 355 5.91 -3.21 -35.30
N TRP A 356 5.28 -2.83 -36.43
CA TRP A 356 5.66 -3.25 -37.78
C TRP A 356 7.12 -2.93 -38.16
N SER A 357 7.69 -1.85 -37.63
CA SER A 357 9.08 -1.45 -37.91
C SER A 357 10.12 -2.35 -37.23
N HIS A 358 9.71 -3.21 -36.30
CA HIS A 358 10.57 -4.12 -35.53
C HIS A 358 11.73 -3.43 -34.78
N HIS A 359 11.64 -2.11 -34.60
CA HIS A 359 12.55 -1.38 -33.73
C HIS A 359 12.23 -1.68 -32.27
N ASP A 360 13.25 -1.58 -31.42
CA ASP A 360 13.10 -1.85 -30.00
C ASP A 360 12.17 -0.79 -29.35
N PRO A 361 11.04 -1.20 -28.72
CA PRO A 361 10.04 -0.29 -28.18
C PRO A 361 10.53 0.64 -27.06
N ALA A 362 11.67 0.35 -26.44
CA ALA A 362 12.26 1.24 -25.44
C ALA A 362 12.85 2.52 -26.04
N TYR A 363 13.12 2.55 -27.35
CA TYR A 363 13.78 3.67 -28.00
C TYR A 363 12.76 4.67 -28.55
N ILE A 364 13.04 5.94 -28.30
CA ILE A 364 12.27 7.07 -28.83
C ILE A 364 12.75 7.37 -30.25
N ASN A 365 11.82 7.49 -31.18
CA ASN A 365 12.12 7.98 -32.51
C ASN A 365 12.28 9.51 -32.46
N SER A 366 13.52 9.99 -32.61
CA SER A 366 13.84 11.42 -32.57
C SER A 366 13.15 12.23 -33.66
N THR A 367 12.88 11.64 -34.83
CA THR A 367 12.16 12.31 -35.92
C THR A 367 10.71 12.56 -35.52
N LEU A 368 10.03 11.58 -34.92
CA LEU A 368 8.68 11.75 -34.41
C LEU A 368 8.61 12.79 -33.28
N PHE A 369 9.61 12.77 -32.39
CA PHE A 369 9.74 13.77 -31.33
C PHE A 369 9.95 15.18 -31.89
N ASP A 370 10.80 15.36 -32.91
CA ASP A 370 11.01 16.64 -33.59
C ASP A 370 9.73 17.13 -34.29
N CYS A 371 8.99 16.23 -34.95
CA CYS A 371 7.69 16.52 -35.55
C CYS A 371 6.66 16.98 -34.51
N LEU A 372 6.67 16.40 -33.30
CA LEU A 372 5.83 16.82 -32.18
C LEU A 372 6.22 18.23 -31.69
N ILE A 373 7.51 18.48 -31.45
CA ILE A 373 8.03 19.79 -31.03
C ILE A 373 7.75 20.88 -32.08
N ALA A 374 7.69 20.54 -33.36
CA ALA A 374 7.37 21.48 -34.44
C ALA A 374 5.95 22.06 -34.32
N GLN A 375 5.04 21.40 -33.59
CA GLN A 375 3.66 21.89 -33.37
C GLN A 375 3.55 22.98 -32.29
N ARG A 376 4.66 23.34 -31.63
CA ARG A 376 4.68 24.36 -30.58
C ARG A 376 4.32 25.76 -31.11
N LYS A 377 3.77 26.58 -30.23
CA LYS A 377 3.67 28.03 -30.42
C LYS A 377 4.30 28.73 -29.23
N ASN A 378 5.25 29.63 -29.47
CA ASN A 378 5.98 30.36 -28.43
C ASN A 378 6.59 29.43 -27.36
N GLY A 379 7.14 28.28 -27.75
CA GLY A 379 7.78 27.33 -26.83
C GLY A 379 6.83 26.44 -26.03
N ILE A 380 5.52 26.49 -26.29
CA ILE A 380 4.49 25.75 -25.56
C ILE A 380 3.63 24.93 -26.54
N LEU A 381 3.20 23.74 -26.11
CA LEU A 381 2.21 22.92 -26.79
C LEU A 381 0.89 22.92 -26.00
N ASN A 382 -0.22 22.86 -26.73
CA ASN A 382 -1.58 22.79 -26.17
C ASN A 382 -2.41 21.74 -26.91
N LYS A 383 -3.71 21.67 -26.62
CA LYS A 383 -4.65 20.74 -27.27
C LYS A 383 -4.62 20.81 -28.81
N ARG A 384 -4.50 22.00 -29.41
CA ARG A 384 -4.42 22.17 -30.88
C ARG A 384 -3.10 21.60 -31.42
N SER A 385 -1.99 21.85 -30.74
CA SER A 385 -0.68 21.26 -31.10
C SER A 385 -0.72 19.73 -31.08
N LEU A 386 -1.28 19.12 -30.02
CA LEU A 386 -1.39 17.67 -29.94
C LEU A 386 -2.41 17.10 -30.94
N ALA A 387 -3.49 17.82 -31.22
CA ALA A 387 -4.44 17.42 -32.27
C ALA A 387 -3.78 17.37 -33.65
N MET A 388 -2.94 18.35 -33.98
CA MET A 388 -2.14 18.37 -35.22
C MET A 388 -1.15 17.20 -35.27
N ALA A 389 -0.40 16.97 -34.18
CA ALA A 389 0.55 15.86 -34.09
C ALA A 389 -0.13 14.49 -34.25
N ARG A 390 -1.25 14.26 -33.54
CA ARG A 390 -2.04 13.02 -33.64
C ARG A 390 -2.55 12.78 -35.05
N ARG A 391 -3.14 13.81 -35.68
CA ARG A 391 -3.64 13.71 -37.06
C ARG A 391 -2.51 13.34 -38.02
N GLU A 392 -1.37 14.02 -37.93
CA GLU A 392 -0.26 13.78 -38.84
C GLU A 392 0.34 12.38 -38.64
N ARG A 393 0.50 11.95 -37.39
CA ARG A 393 0.97 10.60 -37.07
C ARG A 393 0.03 9.52 -37.61
N GLU A 394 -1.28 9.65 -37.39
CA GLU A 394 -2.27 8.70 -37.94
C GLU A 394 -2.27 8.68 -39.47
N ARG A 395 -2.05 9.83 -40.13
CA ARG A 395 -1.95 9.93 -41.60
C ARG A 395 -0.68 9.25 -42.10
N GLN A 396 0.44 9.46 -41.42
CA GLN A 396 1.72 8.83 -41.71
C GLN A 396 1.61 7.31 -41.59
N CYS A 397 1.11 6.77 -40.46
CA CYS A 397 0.96 5.33 -40.27
C CYS A 397 0.09 4.68 -41.34
N LYS A 398 -1.06 5.29 -41.68
CA LYS A 398 -1.94 4.78 -42.76
C LYS A 398 -1.25 4.67 -44.12
N LYS A 399 -0.23 5.50 -44.36
CA LYS A 399 0.53 5.51 -45.60
C LYS A 399 1.70 4.53 -45.57
N GLU A 400 2.35 4.38 -44.42
CA GLU A 400 3.68 3.73 -44.30
C GLU A 400 3.63 2.34 -43.66
N ASN A 401 2.67 2.06 -42.76
CA ASN A 401 2.52 0.78 -42.07
C ASN A 401 1.43 -0.07 -42.77
N PRO A 402 1.79 -1.15 -43.48
CA PRO A 402 0.85 -2.02 -44.18
C PRO A 402 -0.15 -2.74 -43.26
N THR A 403 0.18 -2.89 -41.98
CA THR A 403 -0.66 -3.56 -40.97
C THR A 403 -1.32 -2.57 -40.01
N TYR A 404 -1.31 -1.28 -40.33
CA TYR A 404 -1.81 -0.22 -39.46
C TYR A 404 -3.21 -0.50 -38.90
N ALA A 405 -3.33 -0.50 -37.57
CA ALA A 405 -4.60 -0.66 -36.89
C ALA A 405 -4.71 0.25 -35.66
N LEU A 406 -5.71 1.15 -35.68
CA LEU A 406 -6.08 1.95 -34.51
C LEU A 406 -7.59 1.85 -34.23
N PRO A 407 -8.06 0.71 -33.68
CA PRO A 407 -9.46 0.54 -33.26
C PRO A 407 -9.95 1.64 -32.31
N ILE A 408 -11.27 1.81 -32.18
CA ILE A 408 -11.86 2.86 -31.35
C ILE A 408 -11.34 2.83 -29.90
N LYS A 409 -11.18 1.64 -29.31
CA LYS A 409 -10.66 1.49 -27.94
C LYS A 409 -9.22 2.01 -27.81
N THR A 410 -8.32 1.65 -28.73
CA THR A 410 -6.93 2.12 -28.71
C THR A 410 -6.84 3.60 -29.06
N GLN A 411 -7.70 4.09 -29.96
CA GLN A 411 -7.80 5.53 -30.24
C GLN A 411 -8.19 6.33 -28.98
N VAL A 412 -9.10 5.83 -28.14
CA VAL A 412 -9.42 6.49 -26.86
C VAL A 412 -8.20 6.55 -25.95
N ALA A 413 -7.42 5.47 -25.83
CA ALA A 413 -6.19 5.44 -25.06
C ALA A 413 -5.17 6.45 -25.60
N ALA A 414 -4.94 6.44 -26.91
CA ALA A 414 -3.94 7.24 -27.59
C ALA A 414 -4.18 8.77 -27.48
N TYR A 415 -5.45 9.20 -27.50
CA TYR A 415 -5.82 10.60 -27.20
C TYR A 415 -5.83 10.89 -25.69
N GLY A 416 -6.07 9.88 -24.85
CA GLY A 416 -5.92 9.96 -23.40
C GLY A 416 -4.47 10.21 -22.96
N GLU A 417 -3.51 9.56 -23.60
CA GLU A 417 -2.06 9.78 -23.40
C GLU A 417 -1.67 11.22 -23.77
N ALA A 418 -2.17 11.73 -24.90
CA ALA A 418 -1.98 13.12 -25.30
C ALA A 418 -2.57 14.08 -24.26
N ALA A 419 -3.76 13.78 -23.72
CA ALA A 419 -4.35 14.57 -22.64
C ALA A 419 -3.49 14.54 -21.37
N LEU A 420 -3.02 13.35 -20.94
CA LEU A 420 -2.15 13.19 -19.78
C LEU A 420 -0.84 13.97 -19.92
N LEU A 421 -0.27 14.06 -21.14
CA LEU A 421 0.91 14.89 -21.37
C LEU A 421 0.66 16.37 -21.01
N LEU A 422 -0.55 16.89 -21.26
CA LEU A 422 -0.91 18.27 -20.94
C LEU A 422 -1.26 18.47 -19.46
N ILE A 423 -2.08 17.58 -18.89
CA ILE A 423 -2.67 17.79 -17.57
C ILE A 423 -1.94 17.10 -16.42
N ALA A 424 -1.19 16.04 -16.71
CA ALA A 424 -0.36 15.34 -15.72
C ALA A 424 1.06 15.88 -15.70
N MET A 425 1.68 16.04 -16.87
CA MET A 425 3.08 16.48 -16.99
C MET A 425 3.24 17.97 -17.29
N GLY A 426 2.20 18.61 -17.83
CA GLY A 426 2.17 20.05 -18.07
C GLY A 426 1.47 20.82 -16.95
N ASN A 427 0.93 21.99 -17.31
CA ASN A 427 0.10 22.79 -16.43
C ASN A 427 -1.36 22.34 -16.55
N TYR A 428 -1.89 21.82 -15.46
CA TYR A 428 -3.26 21.32 -15.36
C TYR A 428 -4.33 22.35 -15.73
N GLU A 429 -4.21 23.60 -15.26
CA GLU A 429 -5.25 24.62 -15.41
C GLU A 429 -5.24 25.25 -16.82
N THR A 430 -4.06 25.41 -17.43
CA THR A 430 -3.96 25.94 -18.80
C THR A 430 -3.98 24.85 -19.87
N GLU A 431 -3.89 23.58 -19.48
CA GLU A 431 -3.81 22.40 -20.36
C GLU A 431 -2.69 22.55 -21.41
N THR A 432 -1.51 22.95 -20.93
CA THR A 432 -0.33 23.23 -21.78
C THR A 432 0.93 22.62 -21.21
N ILE A 433 1.86 22.22 -22.07
CA ILE A 433 3.21 21.76 -21.67
C ILE A 433 4.28 22.60 -22.36
N THR A 434 5.36 22.95 -21.65
CA THR A 434 6.52 23.62 -22.24
C THR A 434 7.36 22.62 -23.04
N VAL A 435 8.07 23.07 -24.07
CA VAL A 435 9.02 22.20 -24.78
C VAL A 435 10.07 21.63 -23.82
N GLN A 436 10.55 22.41 -22.86
CA GLN A 436 11.52 21.95 -21.86
C GLN A 436 10.99 20.76 -21.04
N ALA A 437 9.80 20.90 -20.44
CA ALA A 437 9.19 19.83 -19.65
C ALA A 437 8.89 18.60 -20.52
N MET A 438 8.41 18.81 -21.75
CA MET A 438 8.15 17.73 -22.70
C MET A 438 9.42 17.00 -23.13
N THR A 439 10.52 17.71 -23.36
CA THR A 439 11.84 17.11 -23.66
C THR A 439 12.35 16.30 -22.49
N SER A 440 12.31 16.85 -21.29
CA SER A 440 12.74 16.12 -20.10
C SER A 440 11.91 14.85 -19.89
N PHE A 441 10.59 14.94 -20.06
CA PHE A 441 9.71 13.80 -19.83
C PHE A 441 9.72 12.74 -20.94
N LEU A 442 9.61 13.15 -22.22
CA LEU A 442 9.50 12.20 -23.33
C LEU A 442 10.87 11.73 -23.82
N LEU A 443 11.83 12.64 -23.99
CA LEU A 443 13.13 12.30 -24.58
C LEU A 443 14.11 11.80 -23.52
N GLU A 444 14.16 12.48 -22.37
CA GLU A 444 15.06 12.11 -21.27
C GLU A 444 14.41 11.12 -20.30
N GLU A 445 13.10 10.85 -20.39
CA GLU A 445 12.39 10.00 -19.42
C GLU A 445 12.76 10.37 -17.97
N LYS A 446 12.76 11.68 -17.73
CA LYS A 446 13.06 12.33 -16.47
C LYS A 446 11.83 13.10 -16.05
N ILE A 447 11.47 13.02 -14.76
CA ILE A 447 10.44 13.91 -14.21
C ILE A 447 11.03 15.33 -14.25
N PRO A 448 10.40 16.31 -14.95
CA PRO A 448 10.96 17.64 -15.11
C PRO A 448 11.33 18.27 -13.77
N ASP A 449 12.44 19.02 -13.71
CA ASP A 449 12.91 19.62 -12.45
C ASP A 449 11.89 20.64 -11.90
N GLU A 450 11.14 21.30 -12.78
CA GLU A 450 10.05 22.21 -12.47
C GLU A 450 8.69 21.52 -12.28
N PHE A 451 8.64 20.18 -12.29
CA PHE A 451 7.41 19.42 -12.17
C PHE A 451 6.63 19.80 -10.91
N LYS A 452 5.36 20.14 -11.11
CA LYS A 452 4.42 20.40 -10.03
C LYS A 452 3.29 19.39 -10.15
N ARG A 453 3.15 18.58 -9.11
CA ARG A 453 2.01 17.68 -8.96
C ARG A 453 0.71 18.48 -9.11
N SER A 454 -0.23 17.98 -9.90
CA SER A 454 -1.53 18.62 -10.12
C SER A 454 -2.19 18.98 -8.78
N PRO A 455 -2.85 20.15 -8.64
CA PRO A 455 -3.57 20.50 -7.41
C PRO A 455 -4.81 19.64 -7.18
N LYS A 456 -5.29 18.91 -8.21
CA LYS A 456 -6.47 18.04 -8.17
C LYS A 456 -6.09 16.63 -8.65
N PRO A 457 -6.69 15.57 -8.09
CA PRO A 457 -6.54 14.22 -8.64
C PRO A 457 -6.94 14.18 -10.11
N ILE A 458 -6.12 13.54 -10.94
CA ILE A 458 -6.36 13.38 -12.37
C ILE A 458 -7.29 12.19 -12.57
N THR A 459 -8.57 12.48 -12.80
CA THR A 459 -9.62 11.46 -12.93
C THR A 459 -9.79 10.98 -14.36
N THR A 460 -10.41 9.81 -14.52
CA THR A 460 -10.81 9.31 -15.85
C THR A 460 -11.72 10.29 -16.59
N ALA A 461 -12.64 10.96 -15.89
CA ALA A 461 -13.53 11.94 -16.50
C ALA A 461 -12.75 13.13 -17.08
N THR A 462 -11.79 13.66 -16.33
CA THR A 462 -10.93 14.77 -16.78
C THR A 462 -10.10 14.37 -18.00
N VAL A 463 -9.45 13.20 -17.96
CA VAL A 463 -8.65 12.69 -19.08
C VAL A 463 -9.50 12.52 -20.33
N LEU A 464 -10.66 11.87 -20.22
CA LEU A 464 -11.55 11.65 -21.37
C LEU A 464 -12.12 12.95 -21.93
N PHE A 465 -12.41 13.94 -21.08
CA PHE A 465 -12.89 15.24 -21.52
C PHE A 465 -11.85 15.98 -22.37
N VAL A 466 -10.60 16.07 -21.90
CA VAL A 466 -9.51 16.70 -22.64
C VAL A 466 -9.17 15.91 -23.91
N ALA A 467 -9.14 14.57 -23.83
CA ALA A 467 -8.91 13.70 -24.98
C ALA A 467 -9.97 13.90 -26.08
N ALA A 468 -11.26 14.01 -25.70
CA ALA A 468 -12.34 14.28 -26.63
C ALA A 468 -12.18 15.65 -27.32
N GLN A 469 -11.71 16.68 -26.61
CA GLN A 469 -11.42 17.99 -27.20
C GLN A 469 -10.26 17.93 -28.19
N ILE A 470 -9.16 17.24 -27.85
CA ILE A 470 -8.02 17.04 -28.76
C ILE A 470 -8.50 16.30 -30.02
N ARG A 471 -9.31 15.24 -29.87
CA ARG A 471 -9.86 14.49 -31.00
C ARG A 471 -10.79 15.33 -31.88
N LEU A 472 -11.67 16.12 -31.27
CA LEU A 472 -12.56 17.02 -32.00
C LEU A 472 -11.75 18.03 -32.83
N LEU A 473 -10.71 18.64 -32.24
CA LEU A 473 -9.80 19.54 -32.95
C LEU A 473 -9.10 18.82 -34.13
N ALA A 474 -8.65 17.59 -33.94
CA ALA A 474 -8.00 16.81 -35.01
C ALA A 474 -8.95 16.56 -36.20
N LEU A 475 -10.24 16.31 -35.92
CA LEU A 475 -11.27 16.15 -36.95
C LEU A 475 -11.63 17.47 -37.64
N LEU A 476 -11.73 18.58 -36.90
CA LEU A 476 -12.04 19.89 -37.47
C LEU A 476 -10.91 20.41 -38.38
N LEU A 477 -9.66 20.21 -37.97
CA LEU A 477 -8.51 20.53 -38.82
C LEU A 477 -8.55 19.77 -40.15
N LYS A 478 -9.11 18.55 -40.18
CA LYS A 478 -9.29 17.78 -41.41
C LYS A 478 -10.27 18.48 -42.36
N ALA A 479 -11.42 18.89 -41.86
CA ALA A 479 -12.42 19.60 -42.65
C ALA A 479 -11.86 20.90 -43.23
N GLU A 480 -11.06 21.68 -42.48
CA GLU A 480 -10.43 22.91 -42.99
C GLU A 480 -9.56 22.66 -44.22
N VAL A 481 -8.70 21.62 -44.18
CA VAL A 481 -7.80 21.29 -45.31
C VAL A 481 -8.57 20.77 -46.53
N ASP A 482 -9.56 19.88 -46.31
CA ASP A 482 -10.38 19.33 -47.39
C ASP A 482 -11.19 20.44 -48.09
N THR A 483 -11.59 21.50 -47.37
CA THR A 483 -12.26 22.67 -47.97
C THR A 483 -11.31 23.60 -48.74
N THR A 484 -10.06 23.77 -48.28
CA THR A 484 -9.08 24.60 -49.01
C THR A 484 -8.64 23.94 -50.31
N ASP A 485 -8.43 22.62 -50.32
CA ASP A 485 -8.05 21.87 -51.53
C ASP A 485 -9.21 21.84 -52.56
N ALA A 486 -10.46 21.75 -52.08
CA ALA A 486 -11.64 21.85 -52.95
C ALA A 486 -11.83 23.26 -53.54
N SER A 487 -11.39 24.31 -52.84
CA SER A 487 -11.47 25.70 -53.33
C SER A 487 -10.31 26.12 -54.23
N ALA A 488 -9.19 25.40 -54.20
CA ALA A 488 -8.01 25.65 -55.04
C ALA A 488 -8.06 24.91 -56.40
N GLY A 489 -9.06 24.04 -56.60
CA GLY A 489 -9.29 23.27 -57.82
C GLY A 489 -10.35 23.84 -58.78
N PHE A 490 -10.75 25.10 -58.62
CA PHE A 490 -11.70 25.80 -59.51
C PHE A 490 -11.04 26.92 -60.31
#